data_AF-A0A838NZ94-F1
#
_entry.id   AF-A0A838NZ94-F1
#
_cell.length_a   1.000
_cell.length_b   1.000
_cell.length_c   1.000
_cell.angle_alpha   90.00
_cell.angle_beta   90.00
_cell.angle_gamma   90.00
#
_symmetry.space_group_name_H-M   'P 1'
#
loop_
_entity.id
_entity.type
_entity.pdbx_description
1 polymer ?
#
loop_
_entity_poly.entity_id
_entity_poly.type
_entity_poly.pdbx_seq_one_letter_code
_entity_poly.pdbx_strand_id
1 'polypeptide(L)'
;AGTIGVSIRETGRFTPVRIRYTIRNRWLTVLMLYQAGTLLRFAPALALFEVLQLLGALRKGWIGHWLWAAGSTARMLPHVLSVRRAMRTSRRCGDLEILTAGPFPFTTRWRHSALERAAQRSLDLVAGLNWRVAGGRAP
;
A
#
# COMPACT_ATOMS: atom_id res chain seq x y z
N ALA A 1 -25.83 0.76 -3.36
CA ALA A 1 -25.73 -0.26 -2.29
C ALA A 1 -24.29 -0.72 -2.14
N GLY A 2 -23.85 -1.16 -0.95
CA GLY A 2 -22.53 -1.75 -0.75
C GLY A 2 -22.56 -3.25 -1.08
N THR A 3 -21.38 -3.88 -1.16
CA THR A 3 -21.31 -5.36 -1.21
C THR A 3 -21.54 -5.92 0.19
N ILE A 4 -22.56 -6.76 0.34
CA ILE A 4 -22.95 -7.40 1.60
C ILE A 4 -21.74 -8.10 2.24
N GLY A 5 -21.52 -7.85 3.54
CA GLY A 5 -20.41 -8.46 4.31
C GLY A 5 -19.02 -7.87 4.07
N VAL A 6 -18.88 -6.92 3.14
CA VAL A 6 -17.60 -6.23 2.84
C VAL A 6 -17.73 -4.72 3.06
N SER A 7 -18.91 -4.14 2.83
CA SER A 7 -19.10 -2.70 2.91
C SER A 7 -19.10 -2.17 4.36
N ILE A 8 -18.30 -1.14 4.63
CA ILE A 8 -18.34 -0.40 5.93
C ILE A 8 -19.64 0.40 6.03
N ARG A 9 -20.26 0.78 4.90
CA ARG A 9 -21.49 1.58 4.88
C ARG A 9 -22.66 0.83 5.52
N GLU A 10 -22.70 -0.49 5.41
CA GLU A 10 -23.76 -1.32 5.99
C GLU A 10 -23.46 -1.76 7.43
N THR A 11 -22.19 -2.06 7.75
CA THR A 11 -21.83 -2.65 9.05
C THR A 11 -21.22 -1.66 10.05
N GLY A 12 -20.85 -0.45 9.61
CA GLY A 12 -20.17 0.56 10.43
C GLY A 12 -18.78 0.16 10.95
N ARG A 13 -18.32 -1.06 10.64
CA ARG A 13 -17.08 -1.67 11.14
C ARG A 13 -16.30 -2.30 10.00
N PHE A 14 -15.00 -2.53 10.22
CA PHE A 14 -14.18 -3.26 9.26
C PHE A 14 -14.41 -4.76 9.42
N THR A 15 -14.87 -5.44 8.37
CA THR A 15 -15.03 -6.89 8.40
C THR A 15 -13.67 -7.61 8.18
N PRO A 16 -13.45 -8.79 8.79
CA PRO A 16 -12.22 -9.55 8.61
C PRO A 16 -11.89 -9.86 7.14
N VAL A 17 -12.93 -10.14 6.34
CA VAL A 17 -12.83 -10.35 4.89
C VAL A 17 -12.26 -9.10 4.23
N ARG A 18 -12.83 -7.92 4.50
CA ARG A 18 -12.33 -6.66 3.94
C ARG A 18 -10.87 -6.41 4.34
N ILE A 19 -10.50 -6.63 5.59
CA ILE A 19 -9.12 -6.40 6.07
C ILE A 19 -8.14 -7.28 5.29
N ARG A 20 -8.40 -8.60 5.21
CA ARG A 20 -7.56 -9.56 4.49
C ARG A 20 -7.36 -9.20 3.03
N TYR A 21 -8.45 -8.94 2.31
CA TYR A 21 -8.39 -8.61 0.88
C TYR A 21 -7.81 -7.22 0.63
N THR A 22 -8.00 -6.25 1.53
CA THR A 22 -7.37 -4.91 1.39
C THR A 22 -5.85 -5.02 1.43
N ILE A 23 -5.30 -5.79 2.39
CA ILE A 23 -3.84 -5.97 2.52
C ILE A 23 -3.31 -6.73 1.30
N ARG A 24 -3.92 -7.87 0.97
CA ARG A 24 -3.51 -8.70 -0.20
C ARG A 24 -3.58 -7.91 -1.51
N ASN A 25 -4.72 -7.28 -1.79
CA ASN A 25 -4.92 -6.58 -3.07
C ASN A 25 -3.93 -5.43 -3.23
N ARG A 26 -3.59 -4.70 -2.15
CA ARG A 26 -2.58 -3.65 -2.20
C ARG A 26 -1.22 -4.21 -2.64
N TRP A 27 -0.78 -5.33 -2.06
CA TRP A 27 0.48 -5.96 -2.48
C TRP A 27 0.43 -6.40 -3.93
N LEU A 28 -0.67 -7.02 -4.37
CA LEU A 28 -0.83 -7.44 -5.76
C LEU A 28 -0.79 -6.23 -6.71
N THR A 29 -1.52 -5.15 -6.41
CA THR A 29 -1.51 -3.92 -7.21
C THR A 29 -0.10 -3.34 -7.33
N VAL A 30 0.62 -3.19 -6.22
CA VAL A 30 1.99 -2.63 -6.23
C VAL A 30 2.93 -3.55 -7.01
N LEU A 31 2.91 -4.85 -6.75
CA LEU A 31 3.82 -5.80 -7.40
C LEU A 31 3.52 -6.00 -8.89
N MET A 32 2.26 -5.99 -9.30
CA MET A 32 1.86 -6.22 -10.69
C MET A 32 2.04 -4.97 -11.56
N LEU A 33 1.70 -3.79 -11.04
CA LEU A 33 1.58 -2.59 -11.86
C LEU A 33 2.86 -1.74 -11.87
N TYR A 34 3.58 -1.63 -10.75
CA TYR A 34 4.72 -0.73 -10.66
C TYR A 34 5.95 -1.31 -11.38
N GLN A 35 6.74 -0.46 -12.03
CA GLN A 35 8.02 -0.83 -12.64
C GLN A 35 9.01 -1.24 -11.55
N ALA A 36 9.93 -2.16 -11.89
CA ALA A 36 10.97 -2.60 -10.95
C ALA A 36 11.84 -1.43 -10.46
N GLY A 37 12.19 -0.50 -11.36
CA GLY A 37 12.91 0.72 -11.01
C GLY A 37 12.15 1.59 -10.00
N THR A 38 10.84 1.77 -10.21
CA THR A 38 9.96 2.48 -9.26
C THR A 38 9.91 1.78 -7.91
N LEU A 39 9.71 0.46 -7.90
CA LEU A 39 9.72 -0.32 -6.66
C LEU A 39 11.02 -0.17 -5.89
N LEU A 40 12.16 -0.21 -6.57
CA LEU A 40 13.47 -0.04 -5.94
C LEU A 40 13.65 1.38 -5.38
N ARG A 41 13.24 2.39 -6.15
CA ARG A 41 13.37 3.80 -5.79
C ARG A 41 12.47 4.21 -4.62
N PHE A 42 11.28 3.62 -4.54
CA PHE A 42 10.35 3.81 -3.44
C PHE A 42 10.45 2.74 -2.34
N ALA A 43 11.40 1.80 -2.45
CA ALA A 43 11.57 0.73 -1.47
C ALA A 43 11.67 1.23 -0.02
N PRO A 44 12.40 2.32 0.30
CA PRO A 44 12.47 2.80 1.69
C PRO A 44 11.11 3.26 2.23
N ALA A 45 10.31 3.96 1.42
CA ALA A 45 8.99 4.43 1.81
C ALA A 45 7.98 3.28 1.91
N LEU A 46 8.05 2.34 0.97
CA LEU A 46 7.25 1.11 1.01
C LEU A 46 7.59 0.28 2.25
N ALA A 47 8.87 0.10 2.57
CA ALA A 47 9.31 -0.61 3.76
C ALA A 47 8.81 0.05 5.04
N LEU A 48 8.95 1.37 5.17
CA LEU A 48 8.41 2.12 6.31
C LEU A 48 6.89 1.94 6.42
N PHE A 49 6.17 2.00 5.30
CA PHE A 49 4.74 1.77 5.26
C PHE A 49 4.36 0.35 5.73
N GLU A 50 5.07 -0.67 5.27
CA GLU A 50 4.84 -2.05 5.73
C GLU A 50 5.11 -2.22 7.23
N VAL A 51 6.17 -1.62 7.75
CA VAL A 51 6.48 -1.65 9.19
C VAL A 51 5.35 -1.01 10.01
N LEU A 52 4.90 0.18 9.62
CA LEU A 52 3.80 0.85 10.30
C LEU A 52 2.48 0.08 10.19
N GLN A 53 2.24 -0.55 9.03
CA GLN A 53 1.07 -1.41 8.84
C GLN A 53 1.13 -2.67 9.71
N LEU A 54 2.31 -3.29 9.83
CA LEU A 54 2.53 -4.46 10.68
C LEU A 54 2.36 -4.11 12.16
N LEU A 55 2.93 -2.99 12.62
CA LEU A 55 2.73 -2.47 13.99
C LEU A 55 1.25 -2.18 14.26
N GLY A 56 0.55 -1.57 13.30
CA GLY A 56 -0.89 -1.34 13.38
C GLY A 56 -1.69 -2.64 13.45
N ALA A 57 -1.30 -3.66 12.69
CA ALA A 57 -1.93 -4.98 12.71
C ALA A 57 -1.67 -5.71 14.04
N LEU A 58 -0.45 -5.64 14.57
CA LEU A 58 -0.09 -6.19 15.88
C LEU A 58 -0.95 -5.57 16.99
N ARG A 59 -1.01 -4.22 17.04
CA ARG A 59 -1.79 -3.49 18.05
C ARG A 59 -3.29 -3.80 17.99
N LYS A 60 -3.82 -4.13 16.81
CA LYS A 60 -5.25 -4.46 16.61
C LYS A 60 -5.56 -5.95 16.67
N GLY A 61 -4.55 -6.81 16.87
CA GLY A 61 -4.72 -8.27 16.87
C GLY A 61 -4.98 -8.87 15.48
N TRP A 62 -4.63 -8.17 14.40
CA TRP A 62 -4.86 -8.58 13.01
C TRP A 62 -3.67 -9.28 12.36
N ILE A 63 -2.68 -9.70 13.14
CA ILE A 63 -1.45 -10.33 12.64
C ILE A 63 -1.74 -11.57 11.79
N GLY A 64 -2.73 -12.39 12.18
CA GLY A 64 -3.14 -13.56 11.39
C GLY A 64 -3.68 -13.20 10.01
N HIS A 65 -4.37 -12.06 9.87
CA HIS A 65 -4.82 -11.57 8.57
C HIS A 65 -3.67 -11.05 7.72
N TRP A 66 -2.68 -10.42 8.35
CA TRP A 66 -1.46 -9.97 7.68
C TRP A 66 -0.64 -11.15 7.15
N LEU A 67 -0.38 -12.16 7.99
CA LEU A 67 0.34 -13.38 7.59
C LEU A 67 -0.41 -14.17 6.51
N TRP A 68 -1.73 -14.27 6.61
CA TRP A 68 -2.54 -14.89 5.56
C TRP A 68 -2.41 -14.14 4.24
N ALA A 69 -2.49 -12.81 4.25
CA ALA A 69 -2.31 -11.99 3.05
C ALA A 69 -0.91 -12.19 2.47
N ALA A 70 0.11 -12.29 3.32
CA ALA A 70 1.48 -12.51 2.90
C ALA A 70 1.70 -13.86 2.22
N GLY A 71 1.24 -14.93 2.87
CA GLY A 71 1.27 -16.28 2.29
C GLY A 71 0.45 -16.36 0.99
N SER A 72 -0.70 -15.70 0.93
CA SER A 72 -1.53 -15.67 -0.28
C SER A 72 -0.84 -14.95 -1.44
N THR A 73 -0.23 -13.80 -1.19
CA THR A 73 0.54 -13.06 -2.21
C THR A 73 1.74 -13.86 -2.69
N ALA A 74 2.47 -14.52 -1.78
CA ALA A 74 3.60 -15.37 -2.14
C ALA A 74 3.19 -16.53 -3.06
N ARG A 75 2.05 -17.19 -2.78
CA ARG A 75 1.51 -18.26 -3.65
C ARG A 75 1.08 -17.74 -5.03
N MET A 76 0.68 -16.47 -5.12
CA MET A 76 0.32 -15.82 -6.39
C MET A 76 1.52 -15.26 -7.15
N LEU A 77 2.73 -15.34 -6.60
CA LEU A 77 3.91 -14.75 -7.21
C LEU A 77 4.14 -15.17 -8.68
N PRO A 78 3.95 -16.44 -9.09
CA PRO A 78 4.07 -16.83 -10.50
C PRO A 78 3.09 -16.07 -11.40
N HIS A 79 1.84 -15.90 -10.95
CA HIS A 79 0.83 -15.12 -11.67
C HIS A 79 1.15 -13.63 -11.69
N VAL A 80 1.66 -13.08 -10.58
CA VAL A 80 2.16 -11.70 -10.54
C VAL A 80 3.25 -11.51 -11.60
N LEU A 81 4.22 -12.43 -11.68
CA LEU A 81 5.31 -12.34 -12.65
C LEU A 81 4.82 -12.44 -14.11
N SER A 82 3.82 -13.29 -14.40
CA SER A 82 3.25 -13.36 -15.75
C SER A 82 2.52 -12.07 -16.14
N VAL A 83 1.72 -11.50 -15.23
CA VAL A 83 1.07 -10.20 -15.43
C VAL A 83 2.11 -9.10 -15.61
N ARG A 84 3.17 -9.07 -14.80
CA ARG A 84 4.24 -8.08 -14.95
C ARG A 84 4.91 -8.13 -16.32
N ARG A 85 5.13 -9.33 -16.87
CA ARG A 85 5.70 -9.48 -18.23
C ARG A 85 4.77 -8.86 -19.27
N ALA A 86 3.47 -9.14 -19.21
CA ALA A 86 2.48 -8.56 -20.11
C ALA A 86 2.36 -7.03 -19.95
N MET A 87 2.40 -6.52 -18.72
CA MET A 87 2.35 -5.07 -18.45
C MET A 87 3.61 -4.36 -18.92
N ARG A 88 4.78 -5.01 -18.88
CA ARG A 88 6.02 -4.44 -19.38
C ARG A 88 5.96 -4.17 -20.88
N THR A 89 5.30 -5.04 -21.66
CA THR A 89 5.18 -4.90 -23.12
C THR A 89 4.11 -3.90 -23.54
N SER A 90 3.04 -3.73 -22.75
CA SER A 90 1.96 -2.77 -23.06
C SER A 90 2.22 -1.34 -22.58
N ARG A 91 3.26 -1.14 -21.76
CA ARG A 91 3.55 0.14 -21.13
C ARG A 91 4.00 1.20 -22.13
N ARG A 92 3.32 2.36 -22.10
CA ARG A 92 3.63 3.52 -22.96
C ARG A 92 4.35 4.66 -22.25
N CYS A 93 4.20 4.77 -20.92
CA CYS A 93 4.85 5.80 -20.11
C CYS A 93 5.43 5.22 -18.80
N GLY A 94 6.42 5.92 -18.24
CA GLY A 94 7.02 5.56 -16.95
C GLY A 94 6.10 5.86 -15.78
N ASP A 95 6.28 5.16 -14.66
CA ASP A 95 5.46 5.43 -13.46
C ASP A 95 5.64 6.88 -12.96
N LEU A 96 6.83 7.45 -13.09
CA LEU A 96 7.11 8.82 -12.65
C LEU A 96 6.42 9.90 -13.49
N GLU A 97 5.87 9.56 -14.66
CA GLU A 97 5.05 10.46 -15.47
C GLU A 97 3.59 10.50 -14.99
N ILE A 98 3.14 9.44 -14.30
CA ILE A 98 1.77 9.29 -13.80
C ILE A 98 1.70 9.65 -12.31
N LEU A 99 2.67 9.17 -11.54
CA LEU A 99 2.72 9.37 -10.10
C LEU A 99 2.98 10.84 -9.79
N THR A 100 2.31 11.33 -8.76
CA THR A 100 2.49 12.69 -8.24
C THR A 100 2.74 12.60 -6.75
N ALA A 101 3.56 13.51 -6.23
CA ALA A 101 3.71 13.66 -4.81
C ALA A 101 2.45 14.29 -4.21
N GLY A 102 2.11 13.86 -3.01
CA GLY A 102 1.00 14.40 -2.25
C GLY A 102 1.05 13.89 -0.81
N PRO A 103 0.35 14.56 0.12
CA PRO A 103 0.27 14.10 1.49
C PRO A 103 -0.42 12.73 1.54
N PHE A 104 0.02 11.86 2.45
CA PHE A 104 -0.59 10.54 2.56
C PHE A 104 -2.07 10.68 2.96
N PRO A 105 -3.02 10.05 2.23
CA PRO A 105 -4.45 10.20 2.48
C PRO A 105 -4.88 9.38 3.70
N PHE A 106 -4.50 9.83 4.90
CA PHE A 106 -5.05 9.33 6.14
C PHE A 106 -6.39 9.99 6.40
N THR A 107 -7.43 9.17 6.59
CA THR A 107 -8.72 9.68 7.04
C THR A 107 -8.56 10.28 8.43
N THR A 108 -9.06 11.51 8.63
CA THR A 108 -8.96 12.28 9.88
C THR A 108 -9.45 11.51 11.11
N ARG A 109 -10.31 10.52 10.89
CA ARG A 109 -10.84 9.55 11.89
C ARG A 109 -9.79 8.66 12.56
N TRP A 110 -8.53 8.69 12.12
CA TRP A 110 -7.44 7.90 12.73
C TRP A 110 -6.29 8.78 13.26
N ARG A 111 -6.50 10.10 13.42
CA ARG A 111 -5.51 11.04 13.97
C ARG A 111 -5.69 11.29 15.47
N HIS A 112 -6.12 10.29 16.23
CA HIS A 112 -6.47 10.50 17.64
C HIS A 112 -5.22 10.55 18.53
N SER A 113 -4.20 9.74 18.23
CA SER A 113 -3.00 9.63 19.09
C SER A 113 -1.78 10.41 18.56
N ALA A 114 -0.89 10.82 19.49
CA ALA A 114 0.39 11.44 19.14
C ALA A 114 1.29 10.50 18.30
N LEU A 115 1.21 9.19 18.57
CA LEU A 115 1.92 8.16 17.82
C LEU A 115 1.44 8.09 16.36
N GLU A 116 0.13 8.13 16.11
CA GLU A 116 -0.42 8.12 14.75
C GLU A 116 0.00 9.36 13.96
N ARG A 117 0.05 10.53 14.62
CA ARG A 117 0.56 11.77 14.01
C ARG A 117 2.05 11.69 13.70
N ALA A 118 2.85 11.13 14.61
CA ALA A 118 4.28 10.92 14.39
C ALA A 118 4.54 9.94 13.24
N ALA A 119 3.82 8.82 13.20
CA ALA A 119 3.88 7.84 12.12
C ALA A 119 3.53 8.47 10.77
N GLN A 120 2.44 9.25 10.70
CA GLN A 120 2.09 9.96 9.48
C GLN A 120 3.18 10.95 9.05
N ARG A 121 3.70 11.77 9.97
CA ARG A 121 4.79 12.71 9.65
C ARG A 121 6.03 11.98 9.13
N SER A 122 6.39 10.84 9.74
CA SER A 122 7.53 10.04 9.27
C SER A 122 7.31 9.50 7.86
N LEU A 123 6.09 9.04 7.54
CA LEU A 123 5.74 8.62 6.19
C LEU A 123 5.80 9.77 5.19
N ASP A 124 5.21 10.91 5.52
CA ASP A 124 5.19 12.09 4.65
C ASP A 124 6.63 12.58 4.38
N LEU A 125 7.49 12.59 5.41
CA LEU A 125 8.90 12.97 5.28
C LEU A 125 9.69 11.99 4.40
N VAL A 126 9.60 10.68 4.67
CA VAL A 126 10.36 9.67 3.90
C VAL A 126 9.82 9.56 2.48
N ALA A 127 8.51 9.63 2.27
CA ALA A 127 7.91 9.65 0.94
C ALA A 127 8.33 10.90 0.16
N GLY A 128 8.34 12.07 0.80
CA GLY A 128 8.79 13.32 0.19
C GLY A 128 10.28 13.29 -0.19
N LEU A 129 11.14 12.79 0.71
CA LEU A 129 12.56 12.61 0.44
C LEU A 129 12.78 11.63 -0.72
N ASN A 130 12.12 10.47 -0.69
CA ASN A 130 12.19 9.50 -1.77
C ASN A 130 11.70 10.08 -3.09
N TRP A 131 10.66 10.90 -3.10
CA TRP A 131 10.17 11.56 -4.31
C TRP A 131 11.20 12.51 -4.91
N ARG A 132 11.89 13.28 -4.07
CA ARG A 132 12.97 14.18 -4.50
C ARG A 132 14.15 13.40 -5.07
N VAL A 133 14.58 12.33 -4.40
CA VAL A 133 15.65 11.43 -4.87
C VAL A 133 15.22 10.69 -6.15
N ALA A 134 13.93 10.41 -6.30
CA ALA A 134 13.38 9.74 -7.47
C ALA A 134 13.45 10.59 -8.74
N GLY A 135 13.76 11.89 -8.63
CA GLY A 135 13.67 12.85 -9.74
C GLY A 135 12.23 13.23 -10.08
N GLY A 136 11.29 12.99 -9.16
CA GLY A 136 9.91 13.41 -9.33
C GLY A 136 9.83 14.94 -9.31
N ARG A 137 9.06 15.52 -10.23
CA ARG A 137 8.78 16.96 -10.18
C ARG A 137 8.02 17.27 -8.89
N ALA A 138 8.44 18.31 -8.19
CA ALA A 138 7.64 18.84 -7.09
C ALA A 138 6.27 19.28 -7.66
N PRO A 139 5.17 19.07 -6.92
CA PRO A 139 3.87 19.59 -7.31
C PRO A 139 3.88 21.13 -7.43
#